data_AF-A0A5J5C7V4-F1
#
_entry.id   AF-A0A5J5C7V4-F1
#
_cell.length_a   1.000
_cell.length_b   1.000
_cell.length_c   1.000
_cell.angle_alpha   90.00
_cell.angle_beta   90.00
_cell.angle_gamma   90.00
#
_symmetry.space_group_name_H-M   'P 1'
#
loop_
_entity.id
_entity.type
_entity.pdbx_description
1 polymer ?
#
loop_
_entity_poly.entity_id
_entity_poly.type
_entity_poly.pdbx_seq_one_letter_code
_entity_poly.pdbx_strand_id
1 'polypeptide(L)'
;MSMSPEVVKIGMKSLDALLVELRARIRDVARSVVGQQLAQRHKKSDQLVNATHHAWFIENAPAKISSVLGKNHCSQKKKQRMFFGLLSGYIVALTGHRKGVVLNMTRKEVQAADKLKNGRHIIRVEQHKTGRYFGQAAIPLEKNEYSWFLRYNCLRSRIEGGLEAETFFHTSSGTECLKLQEYFKEAWDSLELGKAPSFNLLRSSVATYDPAAEVFRSRHLSIMAISTYAVKESKAQGYRATEDTCKVEDRGSEEDQD
;
A
#
# COMPACT_ATOMS: atom_id res chain seq x y z
N MET A 1 33.19 -37.11 48.98
CA MET A 1 31.85 -37.61 48.61
C MET A 1 31.26 -36.67 47.56
N SER A 2 31.38 -37.03 46.28
CA SER A 2 30.80 -36.26 45.17
C SER A 2 29.47 -36.91 44.80
N MET A 3 28.37 -36.28 45.19
CA MET A 3 27.01 -36.67 44.80
C MET A 3 26.74 -36.03 43.43
N SER A 4 27.23 -36.65 42.36
CA SER A 4 26.71 -36.36 41.02
C SER A 4 25.36 -37.07 40.86
N PRO A 5 24.29 -36.39 40.42
CA PRO A 5 23.00 -37.04 40.25
C PRO A 5 23.09 -38.10 39.14
N GLU A 6 22.37 -39.21 39.30
CA GLU A 6 22.23 -40.25 38.28
C GLU A 6 21.81 -39.59 36.96
N VAL A 7 22.75 -39.55 36.02
CA VAL A 7 22.52 -39.02 34.68
C VAL A 7 21.47 -39.92 34.04
N VAL A 8 20.25 -39.41 33.89
CA VAL A 8 19.14 -40.09 33.20
C VAL A 8 19.59 -40.35 31.76
N LYS A 9 20.11 -41.56 31.51
CA LYS A 9 20.51 -42.01 30.18
C LYS A 9 19.25 -42.37 29.40
N ILE A 10 18.68 -41.39 28.69
CA ILE A 10 17.63 -41.66 27.71
C ILE A 10 18.24 -42.54 26.61
N GLY A 11 17.73 -43.76 26.45
CA GLY A 11 18.16 -44.65 25.38
C GLY A 11 17.81 -44.09 24.01
N MET A 12 18.66 -44.32 23.00
CA MET A 12 18.49 -43.79 21.64
C MET A 12 17.08 -44.06 21.06
N LYS A 13 16.53 -45.27 21.32
CA LYS A 13 15.16 -45.65 20.93
C LYS A 13 14.07 -44.78 21.57
N SER A 14 14.25 -44.40 22.83
CA SER A 14 13.32 -43.52 23.55
C SER A 14 13.41 -42.09 23.03
N LEU A 15 14.61 -41.65 22.65
CA LEU A 15 14.83 -40.34 22.01
C LEU A 15 14.20 -40.30 20.60
N ASP A 16 14.37 -41.37 19.81
CA ASP A 16 13.73 -41.49 18.50
C ASP A 16 12.20 -41.51 18.62
N ALA A 17 11.65 -42.23 19.60
CA ALA A 17 10.22 -42.24 19.87
C ALA A 17 9.69 -40.83 20.25
N LEU A 18 10.42 -40.10 21.09
CA LEU A 18 10.09 -38.71 21.44
C LEU A 18 10.15 -37.78 20.23
N LEU A 19 11.13 -37.95 19.33
CA LEU A 19 11.22 -37.16 18.10
C LEU A 19 10.05 -37.43 17.15
N VAL A 20 9.63 -38.68 17.01
CA VAL A 20 8.46 -39.05 16.21
C VAL A 20 7.18 -38.44 16.80
N GLU A 21 7.00 -38.55 18.11
CA GLU A 21 5.86 -37.97 18.82
C GLU A 21 5.84 -36.44 18.69
N LEU A 22 6.98 -35.77 18.86
CA LEU A 22 7.09 -34.32 18.71
C LEU A 22 6.73 -33.88 17.28
N ARG A 23 7.21 -34.61 16.26
CA ARG A 23 6.82 -34.37 14.85
C ARG A 23 5.34 -34.60 14.60
N ALA A 24 4.72 -35.59 15.25
CA ALA A 24 3.28 -35.81 15.18
C ALA A 24 2.51 -34.62 15.79
N ARG A 25 2.91 -34.15 16.98
CA ARG A 25 2.30 -32.98 17.63
C ARG A 25 2.46 -31.70 16.83
N ILE A 26 3.64 -31.46 16.25
CA ILE A 26 3.88 -30.33 15.34
C ILE A 26 2.92 -30.39 14.15
N ARG A 27 2.72 -31.57 13.54
CA ARG A 27 1.78 -31.76 12.43
C ARG A 27 0.34 -31.52 12.86
N ASP A 28 -0.06 -31.99 14.03
CA ASP A 28 -1.42 -31.78 14.54
C ASP A 28 -1.72 -30.30 14.82
N VAL A 29 -0.76 -29.58 15.42
CA VAL A 29 -0.85 -28.12 15.60
C VAL A 29 -0.93 -27.43 14.24
N ALA A 30 -0.08 -27.80 13.28
CA ALA A 30 -0.11 -27.22 11.94
C ALA A 30 -1.47 -27.44 11.25
N ARG A 31 -2.06 -28.64 11.34
CA ARG A 31 -3.40 -28.92 10.81
C ARG A 31 -4.47 -28.08 11.50
N SER A 32 -4.42 -27.95 12.82
CA SER A 32 -5.37 -27.12 13.58
C SER A 32 -5.28 -25.65 13.17
N VAL A 33 -4.07 -25.12 13.02
CA VAL A 33 -3.84 -23.76 12.52
C VAL A 33 -4.42 -23.58 11.12
N VAL A 34 -4.21 -24.54 10.21
CA VAL A 34 -4.80 -24.50 8.86
C VAL A 34 -6.33 -24.53 8.92
N GLY A 35 -6.92 -25.40 9.75
CA GLY A 35 -8.36 -25.47 9.97
C GLY A 35 -8.95 -24.14 10.47
N GLN A 36 -8.29 -23.52 11.46
CA GLN A 36 -8.66 -22.19 11.95
C GLN A 36 -8.51 -21.11 10.88
N GLN A 37 -7.44 -21.14 10.09
CA GLN A 37 -7.24 -20.19 8.98
C GLN A 37 -8.34 -20.34 7.92
N LEU A 38 -8.74 -21.57 7.59
CA LEU A 38 -9.82 -21.85 6.66
C LEU A 38 -11.17 -21.34 7.20
N ALA A 39 -11.50 -21.64 8.46
CA ALA A 39 -12.70 -21.13 9.12
C ALA A 39 -12.74 -19.59 9.15
N GLN A 40 -11.60 -18.94 9.39
CA GLN A 40 -11.49 -17.49 9.31
C GLN A 40 -11.67 -16.96 7.88
N ARG A 41 -11.22 -17.69 6.85
CA ARG A 41 -11.44 -17.32 5.44
C ARG A 41 -12.92 -17.41 5.08
N HIS A 42 -13.61 -18.49 5.47
CA HIS A 42 -15.05 -18.62 5.25
C HIS A 42 -15.82 -17.50 5.94
N LYS A 43 -15.58 -17.25 7.24
CA LYS A 43 -16.21 -16.14 7.97
C LYS A 43 -15.97 -14.78 7.33
N LYS A 44 -14.79 -14.55 6.75
CA LYS A 44 -14.47 -13.31 6.01
C LYS A 44 -15.20 -13.23 4.67
N SER A 45 -15.39 -14.36 3.99
CA SER A 45 -16.17 -14.45 2.75
C SER A 45 -17.64 -14.12 3.00
N ASP A 46 -18.21 -14.61 4.10
CA ASP A 46 -19.62 -14.33 4.45
C ASP A 46 -19.85 -12.86 4.85
N GLN A 47 -18.82 -12.20 5.38
CA GLN A 47 -18.86 -10.80 5.81
C GLN A 47 -18.28 -9.83 4.77
N LEU A 48 -18.02 -10.30 3.55
CA LEU A 48 -17.41 -9.51 2.51
C LEU A 48 -18.36 -8.39 2.08
N VAL A 49 -17.79 -7.27 1.63
CA VAL A 49 -18.58 -6.15 1.09
C VAL A 49 -19.38 -6.65 -0.10
N ASN A 50 -20.65 -6.29 -0.27
CA ASN A 50 -21.38 -6.68 -1.47
C ASN A 50 -20.68 -6.16 -2.75
N ALA A 51 -20.50 -7.02 -3.75
CA ALA A 51 -19.89 -6.67 -5.03
C ALA A 51 -20.51 -5.44 -5.68
N THR A 52 -21.84 -5.32 -5.62
CA THR A 52 -22.57 -4.19 -6.19
C THR A 52 -22.24 -2.89 -5.48
N HIS A 53 -22.21 -2.89 -4.15
CA HIS A 53 -21.86 -1.72 -3.36
C HIS A 53 -20.39 -1.33 -3.54
N HIS A 54 -19.50 -2.32 -3.70
CA HIS A 54 -18.09 -2.07 -3.98
C HIS A 54 -17.87 -1.41 -5.34
N ALA A 55 -18.49 -1.94 -6.40
CA ALA A 55 -18.42 -1.37 -7.74
C ALA A 55 -19.03 0.04 -7.78
N TRP A 56 -20.23 0.19 -7.20
CA TRP A 56 -20.91 1.49 -7.11
C TRP A 56 -20.04 2.53 -6.41
N PHE A 57 -19.37 2.15 -5.31
CA PHE A 57 -18.48 3.06 -4.59
C PHE A 57 -17.30 3.52 -5.44
N ILE A 58 -16.67 2.62 -6.21
CA ILE A 58 -15.57 2.97 -7.11
C ILE A 58 -16.05 3.93 -8.22
N GLU A 59 -17.25 3.73 -8.75
CA GLU A 59 -17.81 4.55 -9.83
C GLU A 59 -18.27 5.94 -9.35
N ASN A 60 -18.87 6.03 -8.15
CA ASN A 60 -19.53 7.26 -7.68
C ASN A 60 -18.68 8.10 -6.71
N ALA A 61 -17.72 7.50 -6.00
CA ALA A 61 -16.83 8.24 -5.10
C ALA A 61 -16.06 9.37 -5.81
N PRO A 62 -15.52 9.22 -7.03
CA PRO A 62 -14.80 10.29 -7.74
C PRO A 62 -15.58 11.60 -7.88
N ALA A 63 -16.87 11.51 -8.24
CA ALA A 63 -17.74 12.67 -8.36
C ALA A 63 -17.96 13.35 -7.01
N LYS A 64 -18.17 12.56 -5.95
CA LYS A 64 -18.35 13.07 -4.59
C LYS A 64 -17.08 13.72 -4.03
N ILE A 65 -15.91 13.10 -4.22
CA ILE A 65 -14.60 13.63 -3.83
C ILE A 65 -14.38 15.00 -4.49
N SER A 66 -14.62 15.08 -5.81
CA SER A 66 -14.50 16.32 -6.57
C SER A 66 -15.46 17.40 -6.06
N SER A 67 -16.70 17.04 -5.75
CA SER A 67 -17.71 17.96 -5.21
C SER A 67 -17.33 18.51 -3.82
N VAL A 68 -16.81 17.67 -2.94
CA VAL A 68 -16.38 18.08 -1.59
C VAL A 68 -15.19 19.03 -1.66
N LEU A 69 -14.27 18.83 -2.60
CA LEU A 69 -13.14 19.74 -2.83
C LEU A 69 -13.54 21.06 -3.52
N GLY A 70 -14.54 21.05 -4.40
CA GLY A 70 -14.93 22.22 -5.21
C GLY A 70 -15.75 23.27 -4.45
N LYS A 71 -16.41 22.92 -3.34
CA LYS A 71 -17.21 23.87 -2.56
C LYS A 71 -16.30 24.69 -1.64
N ASN A 72 -16.02 25.93 -2.06
CA ASN A 72 -15.32 26.97 -1.30
C ASN A 72 -15.59 26.90 0.22
N HIS A 73 -14.52 27.12 0.99
CA HIS A 73 -14.39 26.96 2.46
C HIS A 73 -13.97 25.56 2.91
N CYS A 74 -12.65 25.35 2.85
CA CYS A 74 -11.94 24.21 3.44
C CYS A 74 -11.78 24.30 4.98
N SER A 75 -12.33 25.33 5.63
CA SER A 75 -12.19 25.51 7.09
C SER A 75 -13.21 24.72 7.93
N GLN A 76 -14.06 23.89 7.32
CA GLN A 76 -15.01 23.06 8.07
C GLN A 76 -14.45 21.66 8.31
N LYS A 77 -14.10 21.34 9.56
CA LYS A 77 -13.62 20.02 10.02
C LYS A 77 -14.44 18.86 9.45
N LYS A 78 -15.77 19.01 9.36
CA LYS A 78 -16.69 18.00 8.78
C LYS A 78 -16.41 17.70 7.30
N LYS A 79 -16.13 18.72 6.49
CA LYS A 79 -15.81 18.55 5.06
C LYS A 79 -14.45 17.87 4.88
N GLN A 80 -13.46 18.22 5.70
CA GLN A 80 -12.15 17.55 5.68
C GLN A 80 -12.28 16.07 6.03
N ARG A 81 -13.03 15.73 7.10
CA ARG A 81 -13.32 14.34 7.46
C ARG A 81 -13.98 13.59 6.32
N MET A 82 -15.01 14.18 5.71
CA MET A 82 -15.70 13.58 4.55
C MET A 82 -14.74 13.34 3.38
N PHE A 83 -13.92 14.33 3.03
CA PHE A 83 -12.91 14.20 1.98
C PHE A 83 -11.91 13.09 2.28
N PHE A 84 -11.37 13.06 3.51
CA PHE A 84 -10.43 12.03 3.94
C PHE A 84 -11.05 10.64 3.96
N GLY A 85 -12.28 10.51 4.43
CA GLY A 85 -13.02 9.26 4.42
C GLY A 85 -13.24 8.73 3.00
N LEU A 86 -13.78 9.56 2.11
CA LEU A 86 -14.02 9.18 0.72
C LEU A 86 -12.72 8.82 -0.02
N LEU A 87 -11.68 9.67 0.09
CA LEU A 87 -10.43 9.46 -0.63
C LEU A 87 -9.69 8.21 -0.13
N SER A 88 -9.59 8.03 1.19
CA SER A 88 -8.93 6.85 1.76
C SER A 88 -9.66 5.55 1.44
N GLY A 89 -10.99 5.55 1.54
CA GLY A 89 -11.83 4.43 1.10
C GLY A 89 -11.63 4.11 -0.37
N TYR A 90 -11.63 5.14 -1.22
CA TYR A 90 -11.42 5.01 -2.66
C TYR A 90 -10.07 4.37 -2.99
N ILE A 91 -8.97 4.85 -2.38
CA ILE A 91 -7.65 4.27 -2.58
C ILE A 91 -7.63 2.79 -2.17
N VAL A 92 -8.20 2.44 -1.02
CA VAL A 92 -8.23 1.05 -0.55
C VAL A 92 -9.10 0.15 -1.44
N ALA A 93 -10.28 0.62 -1.85
CA ALA A 93 -11.18 -0.10 -2.75
C ALA A 93 -10.59 -0.29 -4.16
N LEU A 94 -9.77 0.66 -4.61
CA LEU A 94 -9.15 0.63 -5.92
C LEU A 94 -7.87 -0.20 -5.94
N THR A 95 -7.03 -0.08 -4.91
CA THR A 95 -5.67 -0.65 -4.92
C THR A 95 -5.48 -1.89 -4.07
N GLY A 96 -6.39 -2.15 -3.14
CA GLY A 96 -6.20 -3.22 -2.16
C GLY A 96 -5.00 -2.99 -1.24
N HIS A 97 -4.50 -1.75 -1.11
CA HIS A 97 -3.41 -1.45 -0.18
C HIS A 97 -3.86 -1.54 1.29
N ARG A 98 -2.91 -1.84 2.17
CA ARG A 98 -3.17 -1.87 3.62
C ARG A 98 -3.36 -0.46 4.14
N LYS A 99 -4.20 -0.33 5.18
CA LYS A 99 -4.40 0.88 6.01
C LYS A 99 -3.11 1.70 6.23
N GLY A 100 -2.02 1.03 6.61
CA GLY A 100 -0.76 1.70 6.94
C GLY A 100 -0.14 2.46 5.76
N VAL A 101 -0.29 1.96 4.53
CA VAL A 101 0.20 2.67 3.32
C VAL A 101 -0.55 3.98 3.14
N VAL A 102 -1.87 3.96 3.34
CA VAL A 102 -2.71 5.16 3.18
C VAL A 102 -2.45 6.17 4.31
N LEU A 103 -2.32 5.71 5.56
CA LEU A 103 -2.07 6.57 6.71
C LEU A 103 -0.70 7.25 6.67
N ASN A 104 0.33 6.50 6.29
CA ASN A 104 1.71 6.97 6.33
C ASN A 104 2.12 7.74 5.07
N MET A 105 1.26 7.80 4.05
CA MET A 105 1.50 8.60 2.85
C MET A 105 1.77 10.05 3.25
N THR A 106 2.92 10.58 2.83
CA THR A 106 3.34 11.95 3.18
C THR A 106 2.98 12.95 2.11
N ARG A 107 2.94 14.23 2.48
CA ARG A 107 2.82 15.34 1.52
C ARG A 107 3.97 15.32 0.51
N LYS A 108 5.20 15.03 0.96
CA LYS A 108 6.39 15.05 0.11
C LYS A 108 6.30 13.95 -0.95
N GLU A 109 5.90 12.74 -0.57
CA GLU A 109 5.68 11.63 -1.52
C GLU A 109 4.59 11.96 -2.54
N VAL A 110 3.51 12.63 -2.11
CA VAL A 110 2.45 13.09 -3.01
C VAL A 110 2.98 14.13 -4.01
N GLN A 111 3.83 15.07 -3.56
CA GLN A 111 4.43 16.08 -4.42
C GLN A 111 5.49 15.50 -5.36
N ALA A 112 6.22 14.49 -4.92
CA ALA A 112 7.25 13.77 -5.67
C ALA A 112 6.69 12.60 -6.49
N ALA A 113 5.38 12.59 -6.78
CA ALA A 113 4.76 11.51 -7.53
C ALA A 113 5.34 11.41 -8.95
N ASP A 114 5.69 10.20 -9.38
CA ASP A 114 6.23 9.96 -10.72
C ASP A 114 5.14 10.24 -11.76
N LYS A 115 5.44 11.10 -12.74
CA LYS A 115 4.54 11.36 -13.88
C LYS A 115 4.89 10.44 -15.05
N LEU A 116 3.90 9.68 -15.52
CA LEU A 116 4.04 8.73 -16.63
C LEU A 116 3.75 9.42 -17.97
N LYS A 117 4.24 8.83 -19.08
CA LYS A 117 4.07 9.36 -20.45
C LYS A 117 2.58 9.56 -20.84
N ASN A 118 1.68 8.78 -20.27
CA ASN A 118 0.22 8.87 -20.48
C ASN A 118 -0.49 9.86 -19.52
N GLY A 119 0.24 10.63 -18.72
CA GLY A 119 -0.33 11.59 -17.77
C GLY A 119 -0.84 10.98 -16.46
N ARG A 120 -0.69 9.67 -16.26
CA ARG A 120 -0.91 9.01 -14.97
C ARG A 120 0.20 9.36 -13.98
N HIS A 121 -0.10 9.22 -12.70
CA HIS A 121 0.86 9.48 -11.64
C HIS A 121 1.00 8.27 -10.72
N ILE A 122 2.18 8.07 -10.14
CA ILE A 122 2.40 7.05 -9.11
C ILE A 122 2.94 7.73 -7.87
N ILE A 123 2.20 7.63 -6.76
CA ILE A 123 2.72 8.00 -5.45
C ILE A 123 3.45 6.78 -4.88
N ARG A 124 4.72 6.96 -4.49
CA ARG A 124 5.50 5.92 -3.82
C ARG A 124 5.54 6.18 -2.33
N VAL A 125 4.97 5.26 -1.56
CA VAL A 125 4.93 5.33 -0.11
C VAL A 125 6.00 4.42 0.48
N GLU A 126 6.97 5.02 1.16
CA GLU A 126 8.11 4.30 1.73
C GLU A 126 7.74 3.63 3.05
N GLN A 127 7.14 4.38 3.97
CA GLN A 127 6.90 3.89 5.33
C GLN A 127 5.66 3.00 5.42
N HIS A 128 5.84 1.68 5.45
CA HIS A 128 4.77 0.73 5.76
C HIS A 128 5.32 -0.59 6.32
N LYS A 129 4.45 -1.39 6.97
CA LYS A 129 4.82 -2.62 7.71
C LYS A 129 5.78 -3.54 6.95
N THR A 130 5.66 -3.61 5.64
CA THR A 130 6.41 -4.52 4.77
C THR A 130 7.42 -3.81 3.87
N GLY A 131 7.63 -2.50 4.04
CA GLY A 131 8.52 -1.70 3.18
C GLY A 131 9.97 -2.18 3.21
N ARG A 132 10.43 -2.67 4.38
CA ARG A 132 11.77 -3.26 4.54
C ARG A 132 12.03 -4.45 3.60
N TYR A 133 11.00 -5.22 3.25
CA TYR A 133 11.14 -6.44 2.45
C TYR A 133 10.69 -6.27 0.99
N PHE A 134 9.69 -5.43 0.74
CA PHE A 134 9.05 -5.30 -0.57
C PHE A 134 9.32 -3.95 -1.25
N GLY A 135 10.15 -3.09 -0.63
CA GLY A 135 10.41 -1.74 -1.13
C GLY A 135 9.20 -0.83 -0.95
N GLN A 136 9.14 0.26 -1.72
CA GLN A 136 8.10 1.27 -1.64
C GLN A 136 6.76 0.77 -2.22
N ALA A 137 5.65 1.16 -1.60
CA ALA A 137 4.31 0.85 -2.10
C ALA A 137 3.89 1.85 -3.18
N ALA A 138 3.57 1.36 -4.37
CA ALA A 138 3.13 2.19 -5.48
C ALA A 138 1.60 2.35 -5.50
N ILE A 139 1.12 3.59 -5.51
CA ILE A 139 -0.29 3.95 -5.64
C ILE A 139 -0.49 4.62 -7.01
N PRO A 140 -1.02 3.88 -8.01
CA PRO A 140 -1.37 4.46 -9.29
C PRO A 140 -2.59 5.35 -9.21
N LEU A 141 -2.50 6.49 -9.88
CA LEU A 141 -3.58 7.44 -10.01
C LEU A 141 -3.72 7.88 -11.46
N GLU A 142 -4.95 8.01 -11.91
CA GLU A 142 -5.27 8.75 -13.12
C GLU A 142 -5.02 10.25 -12.92
N LYS A 143 -4.88 11.00 -14.02
CA LYS A 143 -4.64 12.46 -13.97
C LYS A 143 -5.66 13.19 -13.10
N ASN A 144 -6.93 12.82 -13.22
CA ASN A 144 -8.03 13.43 -12.47
C ASN A 144 -7.96 13.07 -10.98
N GLU A 145 -7.62 11.82 -10.66
CA GLU A 145 -7.50 11.32 -9.29
C GLU A 145 -6.34 12.03 -8.57
N TYR A 146 -5.19 12.17 -9.25
CA TYR A 146 -4.03 12.90 -8.70
C TYR A 146 -4.32 14.39 -8.47
N SER A 147 -5.17 15.00 -9.30
CA SER A 147 -5.54 16.41 -9.15
C SER A 147 -6.22 16.71 -7.81
N TRP A 148 -6.91 15.74 -7.19
CA TRP A 148 -7.52 15.90 -5.87
C TRP A 148 -6.47 16.11 -4.78
N PHE A 149 -5.36 15.38 -4.85
CA PHE A 149 -4.25 15.51 -3.91
C PHE A 149 -3.58 16.87 -4.03
N LEU A 150 -3.32 17.32 -5.26
CA LEU A 150 -2.73 18.64 -5.52
C LEU A 150 -3.64 19.75 -5.03
N ARG A 151 -4.94 19.69 -5.37
CA ARG A 151 -5.93 20.68 -4.91
C ARG A 151 -6.00 20.74 -3.40
N TYR A 152 -6.02 19.59 -2.72
CA TYR A 152 -5.99 19.57 -1.27
C TYR A 152 -4.71 20.19 -0.71
N ASN A 153 -3.54 19.85 -1.26
CA ASN A 153 -2.26 20.43 -0.85
C ASN A 153 -2.23 21.96 -0.98
N CYS A 154 -2.85 22.54 -2.01
CA CYS A 154 -3.00 24.00 -2.14
C CYS A 154 -3.88 24.61 -1.04
N LEU A 155 -4.84 23.86 -0.51
CA LEU A 155 -5.77 24.31 0.53
C LEU A 155 -5.20 24.13 1.95
N ARG A 156 -4.14 23.33 2.14
CA ARG A 156 -3.61 22.97 3.47
C ARG A 156 -3.26 24.17 4.35
N SER A 157 -2.83 25.29 3.78
CA SER A 157 -2.54 26.52 4.53
C SER A 157 -3.76 27.13 5.22
N ARG A 158 -4.97 26.77 4.78
CA ARG A 158 -6.25 27.26 5.30
C ARG A 158 -6.95 26.26 6.21
N ILE A 159 -6.29 25.15 6.54
CA ILE A 159 -6.81 24.04 7.34
C ILE A 159 -5.97 23.90 8.61
N GLU A 160 -6.65 23.78 9.75
CA GLU A 160 -6.00 23.50 11.03
C GLU A 160 -5.09 22.26 10.95
N GLY A 161 -3.84 22.40 11.39
CA GLY A 161 -2.83 21.33 11.36
C GLY A 161 -2.31 20.98 9.96
N GLY A 162 -2.80 21.62 8.89
CA GLY A 162 -2.44 21.27 7.53
C GLY A 162 -1.00 21.60 7.14
N LEU A 163 -0.46 22.72 7.63
CA LEU A 163 0.91 23.15 7.37
C LEU A 163 1.94 22.32 8.16
N GLU A 164 1.64 22.04 9.43
CA GLU A 164 2.53 21.32 10.34
C GLU A 164 2.61 19.82 10.02
N ALA A 165 1.54 19.25 9.45
CA ALA A 165 1.49 17.83 9.19
C ALA A 165 2.42 17.36 8.06
N GLU A 166 3.25 16.38 8.37
CA GLU A 166 4.05 15.65 7.39
C GLU A 166 3.20 14.67 6.56
N THR A 167 2.25 13.98 7.20
CA THR A 167 1.34 13.06 6.53
C THR A 167 0.32 13.79 5.63
N PHE A 168 -0.17 13.11 4.60
CA PHE A 168 -1.23 13.62 3.75
C PHE A 168 -2.56 13.68 4.53
N PHE A 169 -2.91 12.59 5.21
CA PHE A 169 -4.06 12.53 6.10
C PHE A 169 -3.64 12.95 7.51
N HIS A 170 -4.19 14.07 7.97
CA HIS A 170 -3.77 14.67 9.24
C HIS A 170 -4.94 15.07 10.15
N THR A 171 -4.67 15.30 11.42
CA THR A 171 -5.61 15.86 12.39
C THR A 171 -5.52 17.39 12.40
N SER A 172 -6.40 18.05 13.16
CA SER A 172 -6.30 19.49 13.40
C SER A 172 -5.04 19.90 14.16
N SER A 173 -4.40 18.98 14.89
CA SER A 173 -3.12 19.21 15.58
C SER A 173 -1.90 18.96 14.69
N GLY A 174 -2.10 18.60 13.42
CA GLY A 174 -1.01 18.34 12.48
C GLY A 174 -0.34 16.98 12.65
N THR A 175 -0.97 16.05 13.36
CA THR A 175 -0.46 14.67 13.52
C THR A 175 -1.15 13.73 12.53
N GLU A 176 -0.66 12.49 12.43
CA GLU A 176 -1.30 11.46 11.61
C GLU A 176 -2.77 11.19 11.99
N CYS A 177 -3.61 10.96 10.99
CA CYS A 177 -5.04 10.74 11.18
C CYS A 177 -5.39 9.27 11.50
N LEU A 178 -5.11 8.80 12.72
CA LEU A 178 -5.40 7.41 13.11
C LEU A 178 -6.89 7.02 12.99
N LYS A 179 -7.79 8.00 13.08
CA LYS A 179 -9.26 7.86 12.94
C LYS A 179 -9.75 7.82 11.50
N LEU A 180 -8.87 7.64 10.52
CA LEU A 180 -9.23 7.65 9.09
C LEU A 180 -10.31 6.62 8.74
N GLN A 181 -10.32 5.47 9.42
CA GLN A 181 -11.37 4.47 9.23
C GLN A 181 -12.74 4.93 9.74
N GLU A 182 -12.80 5.73 10.81
CA GLU A 182 -14.06 6.32 11.29
C GLU A 182 -14.60 7.32 10.27
N TYR A 183 -13.72 8.15 9.70
CA TYR A 183 -14.09 9.09 8.66
C TYR A 183 -14.59 8.39 7.39
N PHE A 184 -13.97 7.26 7.03
CA PHE A 184 -14.47 6.43 5.94
C PHE A 184 -15.87 5.87 6.24
N LYS A 185 -16.13 5.40 7.45
CA LYS A 185 -17.47 4.91 7.82
C LYS A 185 -18.52 6.01 7.74
N GLU A 186 -18.23 7.19 8.28
CA GLU A 186 -19.12 8.36 8.17
C GLU A 186 -19.39 8.72 6.70
N ALA A 187 -18.37 8.64 5.85
CA ALA A 187 -18.50 8.89 4.42
C ALA A 187 -19.34 7.82 3.71
N TRP A 188 -19.13 6.54 4.03
CA TRP A 188 -19.88 5.42 3.47
C TRP A 188 -21.35 5.49 3.86
N ASP A 189 -21.64 5.78 5.13
CA ASP A 189 -23.01 5.93 5.63
C ASP A 189 -23.72 7.09 4.90
N SER A 190 -23.00 8.17 4.58
CA SER A 190 -23.55 9.29 3.79
C SER A 190 -23.87 8.96 2.32
N LEU A 191 -23.41 7.80 1.84
CA LEU A 191 -23.72 7.26 0.52
C LEU A 191 -24.87 6.23 0.57
N GLU A 192 -25.43 5.95 1.74
CA GLU A 192 -26.56 5.05 1.95
C GLU A 192 -26.32 3.61 1.46
N LEU A 193 -25.06 3.18 1.39
CA LEU A 193 -24.64 1.85 0.93
C LEU A 193 -24.75 0.75 2.00
N GLY A 194 -25.61 0.97 3.01
CA GLY A 194 -25.75 0.12 4.18
C GLY A 194 -24.55 0.18 5.14
N LYS A 195 -24.33 -0.89 5.90
CA LYS A 195 -23.30 -0.94 6.95
C LYS A 195 -21.89 -0.76 6.38
N ALA A 196 -21.20 0.29 6.82
CA ALA A 196 -19.84 0.57 6.37
C ALA A 196 -18.84 -0.56 6.66
N PRO A 197 -18.07 -1.01 5.64
CA PRO A 197 -17.05 -2.03 5.84
C PRO A 197 -15.83 -1.49 6.58
N SER A 198 -14.99 -2.38 7.08
CA SER A 198 -13.64 -1.99 7.52
C SER A 198 -12.69 -1.92 6.33
N PHE A 199 -11.57 -1.18 6.43
CA PHE A 199 -10.53 -1.22 5.40
C PHE A 199 -10.01 -2.64 5.13
N ASN A 200 -9.98 -3.52 6.13
CA ASN A 200 -9.57 -4.90 5.92
C ASN A 200 -10.58 -5.70 5.08
N LEU A 201 -11.88 -5.46 5.28
CA LEU A 201 -12.94 -6.09 4.49
C LEU A 201 -12.97 -5.51 3.07
N LEU A 202 -12.88 -4.20 2.94
CA LEU A 202 -12.80 -3.50 1.65
C LEU A 202 -11.58 -3.96 0.84
N ARG A 203 -10.44 -4.12 1.50
CA ARG A 203 -9.23 -4.68 0.86
C ARG A 203 -9.42 -6.15 0.46
N SER A 204 -10.14 -6.92 1.26
CA SER A 204 -10.42 -8.32 0.94
C SER A 204 -11.38 -8.45 -0.24
N SER A 205 -12.34 -7.52 -0.40
CA SER A 205 -13.24 -7.51 -1.55
C SER A 205 -12.52 -7.24 -2.87
N VAL A 206 -11.45 -6.43 -2.88
CA VAL A 206 -10.60 -6.25 -4.08
C VAL A 206 -9.97 -7.57 -4.54
N ALA A 207 -9.57 -8.43 -3.59
CA ALA A 207 -8.97 -9.72 -3.93
C ALA A 207 -10.02 -10.77 -4.35
N THR A 208 -11.30 -10.56 -4.03
CA THR A 208 -12.40 -11.50 -4.30
C THR A 208 -13.19 -11.13 -5.56
N TYR A 209 -13.35 -9.85 -5.88
CA TYR A 209 -14.16 -9.40 -7.01
C TYR A 209 -13.32 -9.01 -8.23
N ASP A 210 -13.66 -9.62 -9.35
CA ASP A 210 -12.96 -9.49 -10.63
C ASP A 210 -12.95 -8.06 -11.21
N PRO A 211 -14.00 -7.21 -11.11
CA PRO A 211 -14.00 -5.89 -11.77
C PRO A 211 -12.99 -4.90 -11.18
N ALA A 212 -12.88 -4.84 -9.85
CA ALA A 212 -11.87 -4.02 -9.18
C ALA A 212 -10.48 -4.63 -9.33
N ALA A 213 -10.40 -5.97 -9.34
CA ALA A 213 -9.16 -6.68 -9.63
C ALA A 213 -8.73 -6.53 -11.09
N GLU A 214 -9.62 -6.30 -12.06
CA GLU A 214 -9.31 -6.06 -13.47
C GLU A 214 -8.91 -4.61 -13.70
N VAL A 215 -9.59 -3.63 -13.09
CA VAL A 215 -9.14 -2.23 -13.09
C VAL A 215 -7.78 -2.11 -12.40
N PHE A 216 -7.61 -2.76 -11.24
CA PHE A 216 -6.33 -2.80 -10.54
C PHE A 216 -5.28 -3.60 -11.30
N ARG A 217 -5.59 -4.78 -11.86
CA ARG A 217 -4.63 -5.56 -12.68
C ARG A 217 -4.28 -4.82 -13.96
N SER A 218 -5.21 -4.17 -14.64
CA SER A 218 -4.94 -3.33 -15.82
C SER A 218 -4.05 -2.14 -15.46
N ARG A 219 -4.33 -1.45 -14.35
CA ARG A 219 -3.48 -0.37 -13.82
C ARG A 219 -2.11 -0.90 -13.36
N HIS A 220 -2.06 -2.01 -12.62
CA HIS A 220 -0.86 -2.63 -12.07
C HIS A 220 0.02 -3.30 -13.12
N LEU A 221 -0.56 -3.98 -14.12
CA LEU A 221 0.15 -4.51 -15.29
C LEU A 221 0.67 -3.38 -16.16
N SER A 222 -0.10 -2.29 -16.33
CA SER A 222 0.41 -1.07 -16.99
C SER A 222 1.59 -0.46 -16.21
N ILE A 223 1.53 -0.40 -14.88
CA ILE A 223 2.63 0.08 -14.03
C ILE A 223 3.83 -0.87 -14.03
N MET A 224 3.62 -2.19 -13.94
CA MET A 224 4.70 -3.19 -13.93
C MET A 224 5.37 -3.24 -15.29
N ALA A 225 4.61 -3.14 -16.38
CA ALA A 225 5.15 -2.94 -17.72
C ALA A 225 5.97 -1.64 -17.76
N ILE A 226 5.43 -0.51 -17.33
CA ILE A 226 6.14 0.78 -17.41
C ILE A 226 7.37 0.83 -16.48
N SER A 227 7.32 0.23 -15.29
CA SER A 227 8.45 0.10 -14.36
C SER A 227 9.53 -0.83 -14.91
N THR A 228 9.17 -1.93 -15.57
CA THR A 228 10.16 -2.81 -16.23
C THR A 228 10.76 -2.15 -17.48
N TYR A 229 9.98 -1.35 -18.23
CA TYR A 229 10.50 -0.54 -19.34
C TYR A 229 11.41 0.60 -18.86
N ALA A 230 11.08 1.30 -17.77
CA ALA A 230 11.93 2.36 -17.19
C ALA A 230 13.23 1.80 -16.59
N VAL A 231 13.19 0.62 -15.97
CA VAL A 231 14.41 -0.11 -15.52
C VAL A 231 15.25 -0.59 -16.71
N LYS A 232 14.62 -0.97 -17.83
CA LYS A 232 15.34 -1.29 -19.08
C LYS A 232 15.95 -0.06 -19.75
N GLU A 233 15.26 1.08 -19.81
CA GLU A 233 15.79 2.33 -20.38
C GLU A 233 16.98 2.86 -19.54
N SER A 234 16.87 2.85 -18.21
CA SER A 234 17.97 3.26 -17.31
C SER A 234 19.19 2.32 -17.39
N LYS A 235 18.98 1.00 -17.52
CA LYS A 235 20.07 0.06 -17.83
C LYS A 235 20.65 0.28 -19.22
N ALA A 236 19.83 0.54 -20.24
CA ALA A 236 20.30 0.78 -21.61
C ALA A 236 21.08 2.11 -21.74
N GLN A 237 20.68 3.15 -21.02
CA GLN A 237 21.43 4.41 -20.93
C GLN A 237 22.73 4.27 -20.12
N GLY A 238 22.73 3.45 -19.05
CA GLY A 238 23.96 3.12 -18.32
C GLY A 238 24.97 2.31 -19.15
N TYR A 239 24.50 1.40 -20.00
CA TYR A 239 25.35 0.68 -20.96
C TYR A 239 25.89 1.60 -22.07
N ARG A 240 25.06 2.49 -22.64
CA ARG A 240 25.54 3.46 -23.64
C ARG A 240 26.53 4.48 -23.07
N ALA A 241 26.33 4.95 -21.83
CA ALA A 241 27.24 5.88 -21.18
C ALA A 241 28.60 5.24 -20.82
N THR A 242 28.63 3.92 -20.61
CA THR A 242 29.88 3.16 -20.35
C THR A 242 30.61 2.76 -21.62
N GLU A 243 29.91 2.61 -22.75
CA GLU A 243 30.54 2.43 -24.07
C GLU A 243 31.15 3.73 -24.62
N ASP A 244 30.53 4.90 -24.39
CA ASP A 244 31.07 6.19 -24.84
C ASP A 244 32.26 6.68 -24.00
N THR A 245 32.43 6.18 -22.76
CA THR A 245 33.59 6.48 -21.92
C THR A 245 34.80 5.58 -22.20
N CYS A 246 34.62 4.44 -22.88
CA CYS A 246 35.72 3.54 -23.24
C CYS A 246 36.37 3.85 -24.60
N LYS A 247 35.96 4.92 -25.29
CA LYS A 247 36.50 5.29 -26.63
C LYS A 247 37.33 6.57 -26.66
N VAL A 248 37.78 7.09 -25.52
CA VAL A 248 38.64 8.28 -25.46
C VAL A 248 39.86 8.05 -24.57
N GLU A 249 40.59 6.95 -24.77
CA GLU A 249 41.99 6.84 -24.32
C GLU A 249 42.75 5.96 -25.32
N ASP A 250 43.03 6.52 -26.51
CA ASP A 250 44.11 5.99 -27.35
C ASP A 250 44.70 7.12 -28.22
N ARG A 251 45.33 8.09 -27.55
CA ARG A 251 46.30 9.00 -28.17
C ARG A 251 47.35 9.45 -27.16
N GLY A 252 48.55 8.92 -27.33
CA GLY A 252 49.79 9.68 -27.16
C GLY A 252 50.69 9.18 -26.03
N SER A 253 51.60 8.27 -26.35
CA SER A 253 52.83 8.03 -25.55
C SER A 253 53.91 7.35 -26.41
N GLU A 254 54.61 8.11 -27.25
CA GLU A 254 55.99 7.81 -27.69
C GLU A 254 56.67 9.18 -27.78
N GLU A 255 57.29 9.65 -26.69
CA GLU A 255 58.71 9.45 -26.31
C GLU A 255 59.66 10.37 -27.09
N ASP A 256 60.05 11.46 -26.41
CA ASP A 256 61.26 12.22 -26.68
C ASP A 256 62.49 11.36 -26.33
N GLN A 257 63.46 11.26 -27.25
CA GLN A 257 64.88 11.09 -26.94
C GLN A 257 65.73 11.51 -28.15
N ASP A 258 66.65 12.44 -27.87
CA ASP A 258 67.83 12.94 -28.61
C ASP A 258 68.18 12.40 -30.02
#